data_AF-A0AAJ3TQT8-F1
#
_entry.id   AF-A0AAJ3TQT8-F1
#
_cell.length_a   1.000
_cell.length_b   1.000
_cell.length_c   1.000
_cell.angle_alpha   90.00
_cell.angle_beta   90.00
_cell.angle_gamma   90.00
#
_symmetry.space_group_name_H-M   'P 1'
#
loop_
_entity.id
_entity.type
_entity.pdbx_description
1 polymer ?
#
loop_
_entity_poly.entity_id
_entity_poly.type
_entity_poly.pdbx_seq_one_letter_code
_entity_poly.pdbx_strand_id
1 'polypeptide(L)'
;MCKYCFENELMSFRNEELSNDIDLRISLLLSTKTINFEREVKSEKEIFNNYEIYKCRSCNQKWSYSAAELYWRGFLLKEENLIHYLTTIRNSDKRKRTTYLAIILTLIISITVLFWIIKF
;
A
#
# COMPACT_ATOMS: atom_id res chain seq x y z
N MET A 1 -10.58 13.51 15.10
CA MET A 1 -9.12 13.19 15.12
C MET A 1 -8.72 12.93 16.55
N CYS A 2 -8.08 11.80 16.86
CA CYS A 2 -7.67 11.46 18.21
C CYS A 2 -6.17 11.77 18.38
N LYS A 3 -5.86 12.81 19.16
CA LYS A 3 -4.48 13.22 19.43
C LYS A 3 -3.66 12.18 20.20
N TYR A 4 -4.32 11.23 20.85
CA TYR A 4 -3.66 10.24 21.70
C TYR A 4 -3.05 9.06 20.94
N CYS A 5 -3.44 8.82 19.68
CA CYS A 5 -2.98 7.66 18.92
C CYS A 5 -2.24 8.11 17.64
N PHE A 6 -2.98 8.28 16.55
CA PHE A 6 -2.48 8.84 15.30
C PHE A 6 -3.33 10.01 14.87
N GLU A 7 -2.68 11.06 14.40
CA GLU A 7 -3.35 12.30 13.99
C GLU A 7 -3.77 12.26 12.54
N ASN A 8 -2.89 11.72 11.68
CA ASN A 8 -3.02 11.78 10.23
C ASN A 8 -2.87 10.38 9.62
N GLU A 9 -3.60 10.18 8.53
CA GLU A 9 -3.41 9.04 7.66
C GLU A 9 -2.23 9.26 6.72
N LEU A 10 -1.50 8.19 6.44
CA LEU A 10 -0.42 8.13 5.49
C LEU A 10 -0.77 7.06 4.45
N MET A 11 -1.27 7.50 3.29
CA MET A 11 -1.62 6.59 2.20
C MET A 11 -0.42 5.81 1.70
N SER A 12 0.79 6.37 1.72
CA SER A 12 2.01 5.68 1.29
C SER A 12 3.20 6.28 2.01
N PHE A 13 4.12 5.44 2.50
CA PHE A 13 5.38 5.95 3.03
C PHE A 13 6.28 6.42 1.89
N ARG A 14 6.90 7.58 2.06
CA ARG A 14 7.78 8.18 1.05
C ARG A 14 9.11 7.42 0.96
N ASN A 15 9.56 6.88 2.08
CA ASN A 15 10.80 6.15 2.25
C ASN A 15 10.65 5.15 3.40
N GLU A 16 11.62 4.25 3.52
CA GLU A 16 11.68 3.22 4.57
C GLU A 16 11.82 3.85 5.97
N GLU A 17 12.56 4.96 6.09
CA GLU A 17 12.73 5.71 7.34
C GLU A 17 11.38 6.11 7.96
N LEU A 18 10.46 6.66 7.18
CA LEU A 18 9.13 7.00 7.67
C LEU A 18 8.32 5.78 8.09
N SER A 19 8.48 4.63 7.43
CA SER A 19 7.84 3.38 7.85
C SER A 19 8.38 2.95 9.22
N ASN A 20 9.71 2.96 9.38
CA ASN A 20 10.38 2.59 10.62
C ASN A 20 9.99 3.49 11.79
N ASP A 21 9.86 4.81 11.56
CA ASP A 21 9.38 5.76 12.56
C ASP A 21 7.95 5.43 13.03
N ILE A 22 7.08 5.02 12.10
CA ILE A 22 5.72 4.60 12.42
C ILE A 22 5.71 3.27 13.17
N ASP A 23 6.57 2.31 12.81
CA ASP A 23 6.74 1.05 13.54
C ASP A 23 7.17 1.29 15.00
N LEU A 24 8.16 2.15 15.20
CA LEU A 24 8.62 2.55 16.53
C LEU A 24 7.50 3.23 17.32
N ARG A 25 6.71 4.09 16.66
CA ARG A 25 5.55 4.74 17.29
C ARG A 25 4.46 3.74 17.66
N ILE A 26 4.13 2.78 16.79
CA ILE A 26 3.19 1.69 17.09
C ILE A 26 3.67 0.90 18.30
N SER A 27 4.94 0.50 18.32
CA SER A 27 5.57 -0.22 19.42
C SER A 27 5.47 0.54 20.75
N LEU A 28 5.74 1.85 20.73
CA LEU A 28 5.59 2.72 21.89
C LEU A 28 4.13 2.79 22.36
N LEU A 29 3.17 2.97 21.44
CA LEU A 29 1.74 3.06 21.77
C LEU A 29 1.17 1.73 22.29
N LEU A 30 1.71 0.59 21.85
CA LEU A 30 1.39 -0.73 22.40
C LEU A 30 1.94 -0.88 23.82
N SER A 31 3.21 -0.52 24.04
CA SER A 31 3.86 -0.65 25.35
C SER A 31 3.17 0.20 26.43
N THR A 32 2.72 1.40 26.04
CA THR A 32 1.96 2.33 26.89
C THR A 32 0.47 1.99 26.98
N LYS A 33 0.02 0.92 26.31
CA LYS A 33 -1.37 0.48 26.26
C LYS A 33 -2.33 1.53 25.71
N THR A 34 -1.84 2.47 24.91
CA THR A 34 -2.65 3.51 24.25
C THR A 34 -3.44 2.93 23.07
N ILE A 35 -2.85 1.96 22.38
CA ILE A 35 -3.51 1.15 21.35
C ILE A 35 -3.52 -0.33 21.75
N ASN A 36 -4.43 -1.09 21.15
CA ASN A 36 -4.48 -2.55 21.20
C ASN A 36 -4.29 -3.11 19.81
N PHE A 37 -3.47 -4.15 19.68
CA PHE A 37 -3.52 -5.01 18.51
C PHE A 37 -4.86 -5.76 18.49
N GLU A 38 -5.55 -5.76 17.36
CA GLU A 38 -6.79 -6.53 17.18
C GLU A 38 -6.58 -7.76 16.30
N ARG A 39 -5.97 -7.60 15.14
CA ARG A 39 -5.78 -8.68 14.16
C ARG A 39 -4.71 -8.34 13.13
N GLU A 40 -4.20 -9.39 12.49
CA GLU A 40 -3.33 -9.31 11.33
C GLU A 40 -4.05 -9.94 10.13
N VAL A 41 -3.90 -9.31 8.97
CA VAL A 41 -4.38 -9.81 7.67
C VAL A 41 -3.17 -10.08 6.80
N LYS A 42 -3.03 -11.32 6.33
CA LYS A 42 -2.00 -11.72 5.37
C LYS A 42 -2.62 -12.28 4.10
N SER A 43 -1.98 -11.98 2.98
CA SER A 43 -2.28 -12.52 1.67
C SER A 43 -0.97 -12.93 0.99
N GLU A 44 -0.88 -14.20 0.60
CA GLU A 44 0.25 -14.71 -0.18
C GLU A 44 0.24 -14.19 -1.63
N LYS A 45 -0.90 -13.69 -2.11
CA LYS A 45 -1.10 -13.28 -3.51
C LYS A 45 -0.82 -11.81 -3.76
N GLU A 46 -1.15 -10.95 -2.81
CA GLU A 46 -1.13 -9.50 -2.96
C GLU A 46 -0.55 -8.86 -1.69
N ILE A 47 0.73 -8.45 -1.77
CA ILE A 47 1.47 -7.86 -0.63
C ILE A 47 0.77 -6.64 -0.01
N PHE A 48 0.05 -5.84 -0.81
CA PHE A 48 -0.69 -4.68 -0.31
C PHE A 48 -1.92 -5.05 0.53
N ASN A 49 -2.31 -6.33 0.59
CA ASN A 49 -3.30 -6.84 1.52
C ASN A 49 -2.68 -7.34 2.85
N ASN A 50 -1.36 -7.23 3.01
CA ASN A 50 -0.68 -7.53 4.27
C ASN A 50 -0.74 -6.30 5.17
N TYR A 51 -1.55 -6.36 6.22
CA TYR A 51 -1.66 -5.26 7.18
C TYR A 51 -2.15 -5.75 8.54
N GLU A 52 -1.82 -4.98 9.56
CA GLU A 52 -2.24 -5.17 10.94
C GLU A 52 -3.32 -4.14 11.30
N ILE A 53 -4.18 -4.48 12.25
CA ILE A 53 -5.22 -3.59 12.74
C ILE A 53 -5.01 -3.31 14.23
N TYR A 54 -4.98 -2.01 14.53
CA TYR A 54 -4.79 -1.46 15.86
C TYR A 54 -6.00 -0.62 16.27
N LYS A 55 -6.51 -0.82 17.49
CA LYS A 55 -7.60 -0.01 18.05
C LYS A 55 -7.08 0.92 19.14
N CYS A 56 -7.34 2.20 18.98
CA CYS A 56 -7.06 3.22 19.99
C CYS A 56 -7.99 3.07 21.19
N ARG A 57 -7.45 3.00 22.41
CA ARG A 57 -8.28 2.84 23.62
C ARG A 57 -9.07 4.11 23.98
N SER A 58 -8.52 5.29 23.73
CA SER A 58 -9.12 6.56 24.12
C SER A 58 -10.33 6.95 23.26
N CYS A 59 -10.34 6.58 21.98
CA CYS A 59 -11.37 7.02 21.04
C CYS A 59 -12.02 5.88 20.24
N ASN A 60 -11.61 4.63 20.48
CA ASN A 60 -12.05 3.44 19.75
C ASN A 60 -11.78 3.44 18.23
N GLN A 61 -11.07 4.45 17.69
CA GLN A 61 -10.65 4.48 16.29
C GLN A 61 -9.74 3.30 15.97
N LYS A 62 -10.03 2.62 14.86
CA LYS A 62 -9.20 1.55 14.33
C LYS A 62 -8.32 2.06 13.19
N TRP A 63 -7.09 1.58 13.18
CA TRP A 63 -6.02 1.94 12.27
C TRP A 63 -5.48 0.67 11.63
N SER A 64 -5.33 0.70 10.32
CA SER A 64 -4.72 -0.33 9.50
C SER A 64 -3.31 0.11 9.14
N TYR A 65 -2.33 -0.73 9.45
CA TYR A 65 -0.93 -0.46 9.23
C TYR A 65 -0.31 -1.55 8.37
N SER A 66 0.45 -1.14 7.35
CA SER A 66 1.21 -2.03 6.49
C SER A 66 2.62 -1.49 6.39
N ALA A 67 3.63 -2.28 6.75
CA ALA A 67 5.02 -1.87 6.67
C ALA A 67 5.48 -1.66 5.22
N ALA A 68 6.45 -0.76 5.01
CA ALA A 68 7.15 -0.68 3.74
C ALA A 68 8.07 -1.90 3.55
N GLU A 69 8.06 -2.45 2.35
CA GLU A 69 8.92 -3.53 1.89
C GLU A 69 9.52 -3.18 0.50
N LEU A 70 10.46 -3.98 0.00
CA LEU A 70 11.20 -3.74 -1.26
C LEU A 70 10.32 -3.29 -2.45
N TYR A 71 9.12 -3.85 -2.59
CA TYR A 71 8.21 -3.58 -3.71
C TYR A 71 6.89 -2.94 -3.28
N TRP A 72 6.80 -2.51 -2.02
CA TRP A 72 5.56 -2.04 -1.42
C TRP A 72 5.84 -0.90 -0.45
N ARG A 73 5.15 0.23 -0.60
CA ARG A 73 5.47 1.42 0.20
C ARG A 73 4.78 1.49 1.56
N GLY A 74 4.01 0.47 1.94
CA GLY A 74 3.26 0.48 3.19
C GLY A 74 2.20 1.59 3.26
N PHE A 75 1.47 1.64 4.38
CA PHE A 75 0.53 2.71 4.71
C PHE A 75 0.18 2.71 6.20
N LEU A 76 -0.39 3.82 6.66
CA LEU A 76 -1.11 3.93 7.92
C LEU A 76 -2.45 4.61 7.66
N LEU A 77 -3.54 3.87 7.70
CA LEU A 77 -4.87 4.36 7.38
C LEU A 77 -5.84 4.10 8.51
N LYS A 78 -6.96 4.79 8.55
CA LYS A 78 -8.09 4.35 9.36
C LYS A 78 -8.74 3.15 8.67
N GLU A 79 -9.25 2.22 9.46
CA GLU A 79 -9.89 1.01 8.92
C GLU A 79 -11.08 1.36 8.00
N GLU A 80 -11.81 2.44 8.29
CA GLU A 80 -12.93 2.93 7.46
C GLU A 80 -12.53 3.30 6.03
N ASN A 81 -11.29 3.76 5.84
CA ASN A 81 -10.76 4.20 4.54
C ASN A 81 -9.99 3.08 3.80
N LEU A 82 -9.72 1.97 4.48
CA LEU A 82 -8.87 0.89 3.97
C LEU A 82 -9.43 0.27 2.69
N ILE A 83 -10.71 -0.07 2.66
CA ILE A 83 -11.34 -0.74 1.52
C ILE A 83 -11.25 0.14 0.26
N HIS A 84 -11.52 1.44 0.41
CA HIS A 84 -11.42 2.40 -0.69
C HIS A 84 -9.97 2.52 -1.20
N TYR A 85 -9.00 2.57 -0.28
CA TYR A 85 -7.59 2.63 -0.65
C TYR A 85 -7.11 1.37 -1.40
N LEU A 86 -7.40 0.17 -0.87
CA LEU A 86 -6.99 -1.10 -1.48
C LEU A 86 -7.62 -1.30 -2.86
N THR A 87 -8.90 -0.94 -3.03
CA THR A 87 -9.57 -0.99 -4.34
C THR A 87 -8.97 -0.01 -5.34
N THR A 88 -8.57 1.19 -4.89
CA THR A 88 -7.90 2.19 -5.73
C THR A 88 -6.55 1.68 -6.24
N ILE A 89 -5.74 1.07 -5.37
CA ILE A 89 -4.46 0.47 -5.79
C ILE A 89 -4.69 -0.66 -6.80
N ARG A 90 -5.59 -1.60 -6.48
CA ARG A 90 -5.88 -2.75 -7.35
C ARG A 90 -6.31 -2.30 -8.75
N ASN A 91 -7.14 -1.26 -8.82
CA ASN A 91 -7.58 -0.69 -10.09
C ASN A 91 -6.44 0.02 -10.85
N SER A 92 -5.58 0.75 -10.14
CA SER A 92 -4.37 1.37 -10.70
C SER A 92 -3.45 0.32 -11.32
N ASP A 93 -3.16 -0.77 -10.61
CA ASP A 93 -2.27 -1.84 -11.08
C ASP A 93 -2.85 -2.58 -12.28
N LYS A 94 -4.15 -2.87 -12.26
CA LYS A 94 -4.85 -3.44 -13.41
C LYS A 94 -4.75 -2.54 -14.64
N ARG A 95 -4.97 -1.22 -14.47
CA ARG A 95 -4.86 -0.23 -15.56
C ARG A 95 -3.43 -0.17 -16.11
N LYS A 96 -2.42 -0.05 -15.24
CA LYS A 96 -1.00 -0.03 -15.65
C LYS A 96 -0.63 -1.27 -16.45
N ARG A 97 -1.02 -2.46 -15.97
CA ARG A 97 -0.77 -3.72 -16.68
C ARG A 97 -1.36 -3.71 -18.09
N THR A 98 -2.61 -3.26 -18.24
CA THR A 98 -3.25 -3.14 -19.56
C THR A 98 -2.50 -2.15 -20.46
N THR A 99 -2.09 -1.00 -19.93
CA THR A 99 -1.32 0.00 -20.68
C THR A 99 0.04 -0.53 -21.12
N TYR A 100 0.78 -1.21 -20.24
CA TYR A 100 2.08 -1.81 -20.59
C TYR A 100 1.96 -2.87 -21.67
N LEU A 101 0.93 -3.73 -21.61
CA LEU A 101 0.68 -4.73 -22.66
C LEU A 101 0.40 -4.08 -24.01
N ALA A 102 -0.38 -3.00 -24.04
CA ALA A 102 -0.65 -2.26 -25.27
C ALA A 102 0.63 -1.66 -25.86
N ILE A 103 1.49 -1.05 -25.04
CA ILE A 103 2.78 -0.48 -25.47
C ILE A 103 3.69 -1.57 -26.07
N ILE A 104 3.85 -2.71 -25.38
CA ILE A 104 4.67 -3.82 -25.88
C ILE A 104 4.16 -4.32 -27.23
N LEU A 105 2.84 -4.45 -27.39
CA LEU A 105 2.23 -4.92 -28.63
C LEU A 105 2.46 -3.93 -29.79
N THR A 106 2.36 -2.62 -29.52
CA THR A 106 2.68 -1.59 -30.53
C THR A 106 4.15 -1.61 -30.94
N LEU A 107 5.08 -1.84 -30.00
CA LEU A 107 6.50 -1.94 -30.30
C LEU A 107 6.80 -3.15 -31.20
N ILE A 108 6.21 -4.31 -30.91
CA ILE A 108 6.39 -5.52 -31.73
C ILE A 108 5.93 -5.26 -33.17
N ILE A 109 4.75 -4.65 -33.35
CA ILE A 109 4.23 -4.32 -34.69
C ILE A 109 5.15 -3.33 -35.42
N SER A 110 5.67 -2.31 -34.73
CA SER A 110 6.58 -1.35 -35.37
C SER A 110 7.89 -2.01 -35.85
N ILE A 111 8.44 -2.94 -35.06
CA ILE A 111 9.67 -3.66 -35.41
C ILE A 111 9.43 -4.60 -36.60
N THR A 112 8.30 -5.31 -36.64
CA THR A 112 7.97 -6.21 -37.77
C THR A 112 7.76 -5.45 -39.07
N VAL A 113 7.12 -4.27 -39.02
CA VAL A 113 6.96 -3.38 -40.18
C VAL A 113 8.31 -2.86 -40.66
N LEU A 114 9.17 -2.35 -39.76
CA LEU A 114 10.52 -1.89 -40.10
C LEU A 114 11.35 -3.01 -40.74
N PHE A 115 11.29 -4.23 -40.21
CA PHE A 115 12.00 -5.38 -40.76
C PHE A 115 11.53 -5.71 -42.19
N TRP A 116 10.22 -5.62 -42.45
CA TRP A 116 9.67 -5.82 -43.79
C TRP A 116 10.13 -4.75 -44.79
N ILE A 117 10.18 -3.48 -44.36
CA ILE A 117 10.63 -2.37 -45.21
C ILE A 117 12.13 -2.49 -45.52
N ILE A 118 12.97 -2.89 -44.57
CA ILE A 118 14.42 -3.01 -44.78
C ILE A 118 14.77 -4.19 -45.68
N LYS A 119 13.95 -5.25 -45.68
CA LYS A 119 14.20 -6.45 -46.49
C LYS A 119 13.77 -6.30 -47.95
N PHE A 120 13.08 -5.21 -48.30
CA PHE A 120 12.61 -4.88 -49.64
C PHE A 120 13.38 -3.69 -50.20
#